data_AF-A0A8S3X7Z5-F1
#
_entry.id   AF-A0A8S3X7Z5-F1
#
_cell.length_a   1.000
_cell.length_b   1.000
_cell.length_c   1.000
_cell.angle_alpha   90.00
_cell.angle_beta   90.00
_cell.angle_gamma   90.00
#
_symmetry.space_group_name_H-M   'P 1'
#
loop_
_entity.id
_entity.type
_entity.pdbx_description
1 polymer ?
#
loop_
_entity_poly.entity_id
_entity_poly.type
_entity_poly.pdbx_seq_one_letter_code
_entity_poly.pdbx_strand_id
1 'polypeptide(L)'
;MSVSARSTSRRVDAGSTRSYKMARPLIYTHFLTFMAITSAQDYYHTPRIGSQDLATCYNIDGQPQRCIPEFENAAFMVQMEATNTCGDNGPRMYCIQTSAGSSAGTRSCDYCQAGQFSSYFLTDLHYEQDNQTWWQSETMKEGIQYPNQVNLTLHLGKAYDITYIRIVFYSPRPQSFAIYKKKSEDSDWEPYQYYRYR
;
A
#
# COMPACT_ATOMS: atom_id res chain seq x y z
N MET A 1 -2.49 -3.06 4.39
CA MET A 1 -3.53 -2.64 3.42
C MET A 1 -2.93 -2.61 2.02
N SER A 2 -3.69 -2.94 0.99
CA SER A 2 -3.24 -2.77 -0.40
C SER A 2 -4.34 -2.23 -1.30
N VAL A 3 -3.94 -1.45 -2.30
CA VAL A 3 -4.82 -0.83 -3.30
C VAL A 3 -4.30 -1.26 -4.66
N SER A 4 -4.92 -2.28 -5.25
CA SER A 4 -4.52 -2.75 -6.58
C SER A 4 -5.16 -1.86 -7.65
N ALA A 5 -4.32 -1.16 -8.40
CA ALA A 5 -4.75 -0.15 -9.35
C ALA A 5 -3.80 -0.07 -10.56
N ARG A 6 -4.23 0.62 -11.61
CA ARG A 6 -3.35 1.07 -12.69
C ARG A 6 -3.27 2.59 -12.66
N SER A 7 -2.08 3.15 -12.88
CA SER A 7 -1.94 4.60 -13.04
C SER A 7 -2.81 5.05 -14.21
N THR A 8 -3.63 6.10 -14.02
CA THR A 8 -4.33 6.69 -15.17
C THR A 8 -3.28 7.29 -16.11
N SER A 9 -3.24 6.82 -17.35
CA SER A 9 -2.32 7.39 -18.34
C SER A 9 -2.81 8.77 -18.74
N ARG A 10 -1.94 9.79 -18.73
CA ARG A 10 -2.25 11.04 -19.43
C ARG A 10 -2.37 10.73 -20.92
N ARG A 11 -3.30 11.39 -21.62
CA ARG A 11 -3.33 11.34 -23.09
C ARG A 11 -1.95 11.68 -23.63
N VAL A 12 -1.54 10.99 -24.68
CA VAL A 12 -0.35 11.36 -25.44
C VAL A 12 -0.69 12.63 -26.22
N ASP A 13 -0.45 13.79 -25.59
CA ASP A 13 -0.54 15.07 -26.27
C ASP A 13 0.56 15.13 -27.34
N ALA A 14 0.15 15.37 -28.59
CA ALA A 14 1.04 15.33 -29.73
C ALA A 14 1.98 16.56 -29.74
N GLY A 15 3.26 16.33 -29.44
CA GLY A 15 4.35 17.22 -29.82
C GLY A 15 5.01 18.01 -28.69
N SER A 16 6.24 17.60 -28.33
CA SER A 16 7.33 18.52 -27.99
C SER A 16 8.66 17.76 -27.94
N THR A 17 9.34 17.65 -29.07
CA THR A 17 10.64 16.96 -29.20
C THR A 17 11.75 17.75 -28.50
N ARG A 18 12.00 17.48 -27.20
CA ARG A 18 13.10 18.12 -26.47
C ARG A 18 14.40 17.34 -26.68
N SER A 19 15.24 17.83 -27.60
CA SER A 19 16.53 17.23 -27.93
C SER A 19 17.53 17.34 -26.78
N TYR A 20 18.01 16.21 -26.27
CA TYR A 20 19.17 16.14 -25.38
C TYR A 20 20.38 15.61 -26.17
N LYS A 21 21.46 16.41 -26.23
CA LYS A 21 22.70 16.02 -26.89
C LYS A 21 23.46 15.02 -26.01
N MET A 22 23.71 13.82 -26.53
CA MET A 22 24.66 12.88 -25.91
C MET A 22 26.10 13.32 -26.16
N ALA A 23 26.91 13.40 -25.11
CA ALA A 23 28.36 13.52 -25.20
C ALA A 23 28.99 12.14 -24.95
N ARG A 24 29.89 11.69 -25.84
CA ARG A 24 30.69 10.47 -25.69
C ARG A 24 32.02 10.78 -24.99
N PRO A 25 32.47 9.91 -24.06
CA PRO A 25 33.88 9.65 -23.83
C PRO A 25 34.31 8.29 -24.42
N LEU A 26 35.62 8.09 -24.53
CA LEU A 26 36.26 6.98 -25.25
C LEU A 26 36.64 5.79 -24.33
N ILE A 27 36.94 4.66 -24.99
CA ILE A 27 37.21 3.34 -24.42
C ILE A 27 38.63 3.25 -23.83
N TYR A 28 38.80 2.51 -22.72
CA TYR A 28 40.09 1.90 -22.36
C TYR A 28 39.94 0.55 -21.63
N THR A 29 40.84 -0.38 -21.90
CA THR A 29 40.87 -1.80 -21.46
C THR A 29 42.13 -2.10 -20.63
N HIS A 30 42.24 -3.14 -19.79
CA HIS A 30 41.37 -4.21 -19.28
C HIS A 30 41.82 -4.50 -17.83
N PHE A 31 40.99 -5.09 -16.95
CA PHE A 31 41.49 -6.06 -15.95
C PHE A 31 40.39 -7.03 -15.48
N LEU A 32 40.72 -8.33 -15.48
CA LEU A 32 39.86 -9.42 -14.99
C LEU A 32 40.15 -9.67 -13.51
N THR A 33 39.14 -9.57 -12.66
CA THR A 33 39.18 -10.09 -11.28
C THR A 33 37.94 -10.91 -11.00
N PHE A 34 38.13 -12.22 -10.82
CA PHE A 34 37.07 -13.16 -10.42
C PHE A 34 36.66 -12.87 -8.97
N MET A 35 35.48 -12.27 -8.77
CA MET A 35 34.78 -12.26 -7.49
C MET A 35 33.62 -13.25 -7.59
N ALA A 36 33.66 -14.32 -6.81
CA ALA A 36 32.58 -15.30 -6.74
C ALA A 36 31.38 -14.67 -6.01
N ILE A 37 30.41 -14.17 -6.77
CA ILE A 37 29.13 -13.71 -6.21
C ILE A 37 28.24 -14.93 -6.04
N THR A 38 27.99 -15.30 -4.79
CA THR A 38 26.94 -16.27 -4.43
C THR A 38 25.59 -15.75 -4.90
N SER A 39 24.92 -16.48 -5.79
CA SER A 39 23.57 -16.14 -6.26
C SER A 39 22.55 -16.32 -5.13
N ALA A 40 22.20 -15.22 -4.45
CA ALA A 40 20.94 -15.15 -3.73
C ALA A 40 19.81 -15.31 -4.74
N GLN A 41 19.01 -16.37 -4.60
CA GLN A 41 18.03 -16.76 -5.62
C GLN A 41 16.85 -15.78 -5.65
N ASP A 42 16.47 -15.33 -6.85
CA ASP A 42 15.33 -14.45 -7.10
C ASP A 42 14.00 -15.08 -6.65
N TYR A 43 13.53 -14.72 -5.45
CA TYR A 43 12.31 -15.31 -4.87
C TYR A 43 10.99 -14.66 -5.33
N TYR A 44 11.03 -13.67 -6.24
CA TYR A 44 9.83 -12.93 -6.68
C TYR A 44 9.58 -12.96 -8.21
N HIS A 45 9.78 -14.10 -8.86
CA HIS A 45 9.18 -14.37 -10.17
C HIS A 45 8.16 -15.51 -10.12
N THR A 46 6.91 -15.14 -9.81
CA THR A 46 5.76 -15.97 -10.22
C THR A 46 5.54 -15.77 -11.73
N PRO A 47 5.60 -16.83 -12.56
CA PRO A 47 5.37 -16.68 -13.99
C PRO A 47 3.88 -16.49 -14.26
N ARG A 48 3.45 -15.26 -14.56
CA ARG A 48 2.16 -15.06 -15.22
C ARG A 48 2.29 -15.30 -16.71
N ILE A 49 1.41 -16.13 -17.25
CA ILE A 49 1.22 -16.32 -18.69
C ILE A 49 0.63 -15.01 -19.25
N GLY A 50 1.47 -14.25 -19.94
CA GLY A 50 1.21 -12.94 -20.52
C GLY A 50 2.55 -12.28 -20.81
N SER A 51 2.75 -11.69 -22.00
CA SER A 51 4.08 -11.22 -22.45
C SER A 51 4.76 -10.30 -21.42
N GLN A 52 6.07 -10.48 -21.25
CA GLN A 52 6.93 -9.55 -20.49
C GLN A 52 7.19 -8.22 -21.22
N ASP A 53 6.66 -8.05 -22.44
CA ASP A 53 6.63 -6.74 -23.09
C ASP A 53 5.59 -5.83 -22.41
N LEU A 54 6.07 -4.82 -21.67
CA LEU A 54 5.27 -3.64 -21.35
C LEU A 54 4.61 -3.16 -22.65
N ALA A 55 3.28 -3.03 -22.65
CA ALA A 55 2.53 -2.62 -23.84
C ALA A 55 3.00 -1.24 -24.33
N THR A 56 3.85 -1.24 -25.37
CA THR A 56 4.40 -0.01 -25.96
C THR A 56 3.28 0.83 -26.54
N CYS A 57 3.31 2.14 -26.34
CA CYS A 57 2.30 3.04 -26.93
C CYS A 57 2.40 3.16 -28.46
N TYR A 58 3.35 2.45 -29.08
CA TYR A 58 3.60 2.42 -30.53
C TYR A 58 3.88 0.99 -30.99
N ASN A 59 3.38 0.64 -32.17
CA ASN A 59 3.68 -0.60 -32.89
C ASN A 59 5.10 -0.55 -33.48
N ILE A 60 5.57 -1.68 -34.03
CA ILE A 60 6.86 -1.80 -34.73
C ILE A 60 6.95 -0.81 -35.91
N ASP A 61 5.84 -0.56 -36.60
CA ASP A 61 5.72 0.42 -37.69
C ASP A 61 5.64 1.89 -37.22
N GLY A 62 5.83 2.16 -35.92
CA GLY A 62 5.74 3.50 -35.32
C GLY A 62 4.31 4.07 -35.21
N GLN A 63 3.28 3.29 -35.54
CA GLN A 63 1.89 3.71 -35.39
C GLN A 63 1.45 3.71 -33.92
N PRO A 64 0.70 4.72 -33.44
CA PRO A 64 0.24 4.78 -32.05
C PRO A 64 -0.81 3.71 -31.74
N GLN A 65 -0.70 3.07 -30.58
CA GLN A 65 -1.65 2.08 -30.08
C GLN A 65 -2.02 2.32 -28.61
N ARG A 66 -3.05 1.61 -28.11
CA ARG A 66 -3.50 1.70 -26.73
C ARG A 66 -2.54 0.96 -25.79
N CYS A 67 -1.61 1.68 -25.18
CA CYS A 67 -0.88 1.23 -24.01
C CYS A 67 -1.73 1.37 -22.73
N ILE A 68 -1.55 0.45 -21.77
CA ILE A 68 -2.20 0.51 -20.45
C ILE A 68 -1.11 0.20 -19.40
N PRO A 69 -0.83 1.10 -18.43
CA PRO A 69 0.14 0.86 -17.37
C PRO A 69 -0.14 -0.41 -16.57
N GLU A 70 0.88 -1.08 -16.05
CA GLU A 70 0.73 -2.32 -15.29
C GLU A 70 -0.06 -2.15 -13.98
N PHE A 71 -0.49 -3.28 -13.40
CA PHE A 71 -1.10 -3.28 -12.07
C PHE A 71 -0.02 -3.10 -11.00
N GLU A 72 -0.18 -2.07 -10.16
CA GLU A 72 0.68 -1.81 -9.01
C GLU A 72 -0.14 -1.76 -7.70
N ASN A 73 0.51 -1.97 -6.56
CA ASN A 73 -0.07 -1.64 -5.26
C ASN A 73 0.16 -0.14 -5.01
N ALA A 74 -0.83 0.69 -5.36
CA ALA A 74 -0.77 2.14 -5.25
C ALA A 74 -0.58 2.65 -3.80
N ALA A 75 -0.80 1.80 -2.80
CA ALA A 75 -0.61 2.12 -1.39
C ALA A 75 0.79 1.75 -0.85
N PHE A 76 1.64 1.07 -1.62
CA PHE A 76 2.91 0.53 -1.11
C PHE A 76 3.90 1.64 -0.74
N MET A 77 4.42 1.61 0.49
CA MET A 77 5.29 2.61 1.10
C MET A 77 4.73 4.05 1.12
N VAL A 78 3.42 4.24 0.87
CA VAL A 78 2.76 5.55 0.96
C VAL A 78 2.31 5.78 2.41
N GLN A 79 2.81 6.83 3.06
CA GLN A 79 2.42 7.17 4.43
C GLN A 79 0.89 7.36 4.55
N MET A 80 0.25 6.54 5.38
CA MET A 80 -1.15 6.71 5.77
C MET A 80 -1.27 7.77 6.88
N GLU A 81 -2.21 8.71 6.74
CA GLU A 81 -2.63 9.57 7.84
C GLU A 81 -3.73 8.86 8.65
N ALA A 82 -3.62 8.89 9.98
CA ALA A 82 -4.61 8.31 10.89
C ALA A 82 -5.03 9.35 11.93
N THR A 83 -6.33 9.52 12.15
CA THR A 83 -6.84 10.50 13.14
C THR A 83 -6.66 10.06 14.59
N ASN A 84 -6.22 8.82 14.81
CA ASN A 84 -5.91 8.27 16.12
C ASN A 84 -4.88 7.13 15.94
N THR A 85 -3.84 7.10 16.76
CA THR A 85 -2.94 5.94 16.92
C THR A 85 -2.70 5.76 18.41
N CYS A 86 -2.64 4.53 18.90
CA CYS A 86 -2.37 4.29 20.31
C CYS A 86 -0.93 4.71 20.66
N GLY A 87 -0.72 5.13 21.91
CA GLY A 87 0.58 5.57 22.40
C GLY A 87 0.90 7.05 22.17
N ASP A 88 0.31 7.70 21.16
CA ASP A 88 0.53 9.13 20.86
C ASP A 88 0.18 10.03 22.05
N ASN A 89 -0.93 9.75 22.73
CA ASN A 89 -1.39 10.43 23.94
C ASN A 89 -0.83 9.79 25.23
N GLY A 90 0.36 9.20 25.14
CA GLY A 90 1.01 8.40 26.19
C GLY A 90 0.59 6.92 26.18
N PRO A 91 1.27 6.06 26.97
CA PRO A 91 1.03 4.61 26.93
C PRO A 91 -0.42 4.20 27.18
N ARG A 92 -0.92 3.24 26.39
CA ARG A 92 -2.29 2.71 26.51
C ARG A 92 -2.27 1.20 26.65
N MET A 93 -2.97 0.69 27.65
CA MET A 93 -3.19 -0.75 27.82
C MET A 93 -4.22 -1.23 26.81
N TYR A 94 -3.93 -2.31 26.10
CA TYR A 94 -4.88 -3.03 25.25
C TYR A 94 -4.89 -4.51 25.62
N CYS A 95 -5.98 -5.21 25.31
CA CYS A 95 -6.12 -6.65 25.58
C CYS A 95 -6.63 -7.38 24.35
N ILE A 96 -6.00 -8.50 24.00
CA ILE A 96 -6.36 -9.27 22.80
C ILE A 96 -7.61 -10.10 23.07
N GLN A 97 -8.60 -10.01 22.18
CA GLN A 97 -9.86 -10.75 22.25
C GLN A 97 -9.85 -11.94 21.27
N THR A 98 -9.06 -12.96 21.58
CA THR A 98 -8.98 -14.19 20.76
C THR A 98 -10.24 -15.04 20.95
N SER A 99 -10.97 -15.30 19.87
CA SER A 99 -12.21 -16.12 19.89
C SER A 99 -11.98 -17.62 20.14
N ALA A 100 -10.73 -18.06 20.27
CA ALA A 100 -10.32 -19.45 20.41
C ALA A 100 -9.84 -19.84 21.83
N GLY A 101 -10.06 -18.98 22.84
CA GLY A 101 -9.49 -19.16 24.18
C GLY A 101 -10.32 -18.62 25.35
N SER A 102 -11.61 -18.33 25.16
CA SER A 102 -12.49 -17.83 26.23
C SER A 102 -12.89 -18.89 27.28
N SER A 103 -12.25 -20.06 27.28
CA SER A 103 -12.25 -21.01 28.38
C SER A 103 -11.37 -20.51 29.53
N ALA A 104 -11.97 -19.75 30.44
CA ALA A 104 -11.48 -19.42 31.79
C ALA A 104 -10.07 -18.78 31.91
N GLY A 105 -10.04 -17.45 32.04
CA GLY A 105 -9.11 -16.79 32.98
C GLY A 105 -8.26 -15.66 32.40
N THR A 106 -7.36 -15.97 31.46
CA THR A 106 -6.23 -15.09 31.17
C THR A 106 -6.43 -14.28 29.88
N ARG A 107 -6.90 -13.04 30.01
CA ARG A 107 -6.78 -12.05 28.93
C ARG A 107 -5.32 -11.62 28.85
N SER A 108 -4.66 -11.85 27.71
CA SER A 108 -3.35 -11.23 27.46
C SER A 108 -3.56 -9.74 27.22
N CYS A 109 -2.91 -8.91 28.03
CA CYS A 109 -2.97 -7.46 27.95
C CYS A 109 -1.57 -6.89 27.93
N ASP A 110 -1.33 -6.00 26.98
CA ASP A 110 -0.04 -5.38 26.70
C ASP A 110 -0.20 -3.85 26.69
N TYR A 111 0.91 -3.13 26.62
CA TYR A 111 0.92 -1.68 26.51
C TYR A 111 1.40 -1.25 25.13
N CYS A 112 0.58 -0.45 24.46
CA CYS A 112 0.96 0.29 23.27
C CYS A 112 1.73 1.55 23.66
N GLN A 113 2.94 1.69 23.10
CA GLN A 113 3.81 2.86 23.24
C GLN A 113 3.82 3.68 21.93
N ALA A 114 4.17 4.96 22.03
CA ALA A 114 4.24 5.86 20.87
C ALA A 114 5.14 5.28 19.77
N GLY A 115 4.66 5.30 18.52
CA GLY A 115 5.37 4.76 17.35
C GLY A 115 5.40 3.22 17.22
N GLN A 116 4.97 2.45 18.23
CA GLN A 116 4.99 0.99 18.20
C GLN A 116 4.05 0.39 17.13
N PHE A 117 2.90 1.01 16.92
CA PHE A 117 1.89 0.59 15.94
C PHE A 117 1.52 1.75 14.99
N SER A 118 2.55 2.37 14.41
CA SER A 118 2.43 3.50 13.47
C SER A 118 1.55 3.17 12.26
N SER A 119 0.83 4.18 11.75
CA SER A 119 0.02 4.08 10.53
C SER A 119 0.84 3.71 9.28
N TYR A 120 2.16 3.88 9.31
CA TYR A 120 3.08 3.40 8.25
C TYR A 120 3.00 1.87 8.04
N PHE A 121 2.72 1.10 9.10
CA PHE A 121 2.52 -0.35 9.07
C PHE A 121 1.19 -0.78 8.43
N LEU A 122 0.43 0.15 7.85
CA LEU A 122 -0.68 -0.18 6.95
C LEU A 122 -0.22 -0.38 5.51
N THR A 123 1.00 0.00 5.17
CA THR A 123 1.44 0.23 3.77
C THR A 123 2.83 -0.31 3.47
N ASP A 124 3.50 -0.91 4.46
CA ASP A 124 4.80 -1.54 4.37
C ASP A 124 4.73 -2.93 3.70
N LEU A 125 5.86 -3.66 3.74
CA LEU A 125 5.96 -5.00 3.20
C LEU A 125 5.34 -6.01 4.17
N HIS A 126 4.11 -6.44 3.88
CA HIS A 126 3.39 -7.41 4.69
C HIS A 126 3.95 -8.83 4.51
N TYR A 127 4.40 -9.44 5.61
CA TYR A 127 4.76 -10.85 5.71
C TYR A 127 3.57 -11.66 6.23
N GLU A 128 3.25 -12.80 5.62
CA GLU A 128 2.04 -13.57 6.00
C GLU A 128 2.23 -14.41 7.29
N GLN A 129 3.46 -14.81 7.61
CA GLN A 129 3.76 -15.81 8.65
C GLN A 129 4.48 -15.20 9.86
N ASP A 130 5.69 -14.66 9.65
CA ASP A 130 6.54 -14.09 10.71
C ASP A 130 6.61 -12.56 10.63
N ASN A 131 6.89 -11.90 11.76
CA ASN A 131 7.12 -10.45 11.85
C ASN A 131 6.00 -9.59 11.24
N GLN A 132 4.74 -9.99 11.45
CA GLN A 132 3.58 -9.18 11.05
C GLN A 132 3.60 -7.82 11.75
N THR A 133 3.51 -6.76 10.95
CA THR A 133 3.34 -5.37 11.36
C THR A 133 1.86 -4.97 11.23
N TRP A 134 1.39 -4.07 12.10
CA TRP A 134 0.06 -3.48 12.01
C TRP A 134 0.01 -2.08 12.65
N TRP A 135 -0.98 -1.29 12.24
CA TRP A 135 -1.40 -0.09 12.94
C TRP A 135 -2.51 -0.39 13.94
N GLN A 136 -2.56 0.37 15.03
CA GLN A 136 -3.56 0.18 16.08
C GLN A 136 -4.06 1.53 16.64
N SER A 137 -5.39 1.69 16.70
CA SER A 137 -6.04 2.80 17.42
C SER A 137 -6.00 2.59 18.94
N GLU A 138 -6.32 3.63 19.70
CA GLU A 138 -6.73 3.47 21.10
C GLU A 138 -8.00 2.58 21.20
N THR A 139 -8.31 2.09 22.41
CA THR A 139 -9.37 1.09 22.59
C THR A 139 -10.74 1.75 22.80
N MET A 140 -11.80 0.93 22.81
CA MET A 140 -13.15 1.40 23.18
C MET A 140 -13.21 2.06 24.56
N LYS A 141 -12.28 1.74 25.48
CA LYS A 141 -12.20 2.36 26.82
C LYS A 141 -11.80 3.84 26.73
N GLU A 142 -10.98 4.20 25.76
CA GLU A 142 -10.56 5.58 25.45
C GLU A 142 -11.59 6.32 24.58
N GLY A 143 -12.79 5.74 24.37
CA GLY A 143 -13.88 6.37 23.63
C GLY A 143 -13.84 6.12 22.11
N ILE A 144 -12.98 5.23 21.61
CA ILE A 144 -13.00 4.77 20.21
C ILE A 144 -14.16 3.79 19.99
N GLN A 145 -15.38 4.34 19.99
CA GLN A 145 -16.66 3.66 19.80
C GLN A 145 -17.70 4.68 19.30
N TYR A 146 -18.74 4.21 18.60
CA TYR A 146 -19.86 5.04 18.14
C TYR A 146 -20.39 5.98 19.26
N PRO A 147 -20.60 7.28 18.99
CA PRO A 147 -20.58 7.94 17.68
C PRO A 147 -19.20 8.35 17.15
N ASN A 148 -18.13 8.14 17.91
CA ASN A 148 -16.77 8.47 17.45
C ASN A 148 -16.31 7.49 16.37
N GLN A 149 -15.45 7.98 15.46
CA GLN A 149 -14.88 7.21 14.37
C GLN A 149 -13.38 7.52 14.22
N VAL A 150 -12.64 6.59 13.60
CA VAL A 150 -11.25 6.78 13.22
C VAL A 150 -11.18 6.80 11.70
N ASN A 151 -10.55 7.84 11.14
CA ASN A 151 -10.34 7.95 9.71
C ASN A 151 -8.90 7.53 9.38
N LEU A 152 -8.76 6.81 8.27
CA LEU A 152 -7.47 6.47 7.64
C LEU A 152 -7.48 7.07 6.24
N THR A 153 -6.52 7.96 5.96
CA THR A 153 -6.47 8.76 4.74
C THR A 153 -5.17 8.49 3.99
N LEU A 154 -5.29 8.08 2.73
CA LEU A 154 -4.18 7.68 1.86
C LEU A 154 -4.05 8.63 0.67
N HIS A 155 -2.98 9.41 0.64
CA HIS A 155 -2.69 10.35 -0.44
C HIS A 155 -1.88 9.67 -1.55
N LEU A 156 -2.54 9.31 -2.65
CA LEU A 156 -1.92 8.58 -3.76
C LEU A 156 -1.05 9.45 -4.69
N GLY A 157 -1.11 10.78 -4.58
CA GLY A 157 -0.30 11.74 -5.34
C GLY A 157 -0.55 11.83 -6.86
N LYS A 158 -1.21 10.83 -7.46
CA LYS A 158 -1.68 10.80 -8.86
C LYS A 158 -3.02 10.06 -8.96
N ALA A 159 -3.70 10.22 -10.09
CA ALA A 159 -4.98 9.55 -10.34
C ALA A 159 -4.78 8.08 -10.78
N TYR A 160 -5.66 7.21 -10.29
CA TYR A 160 -5.57 5.75 -10.39
C TYR A 160 -6.90 5.09 -10.76
N ASP A 161 -6.86 4.13 -11.69
CA ASP A 161 -7.95 3.20 -11.97
C ASP A 161 -7.89 2.04 -10.95
N ILE A 162 -8.55 2.24 -9.80
CA ILE A 162 -8.58 1.27 -8.70
C ILE A 162 -9.45 0.06 -9.09
N THR A 163 -8.88 -1.13 -8.98
CA THR A 163 -9.58 -2.41 -9.25
C THR A 163 -10.11 -3.03 -7.95
N TYR A 164 -9.31 -3.08 -6.90
CA TYR A 164 -9.78 -3.51 -5.57
C TYR A 164 -8.95 -2.90 -4.45
N ILE A 165 -9.55 -2.85 -3.26
CA ILE A 165 -8.91 -2.44 -2.00
C ILE A 165 -8.99 -3.62 -1.04
N ARG A 166 -7.84 -4.04 -0.49
CA ARG A 166 -7.76 -5.14 0.49
C ARG A 166 -7.28 -4.61 1.84
N ILE A 167 -8.12 -4.79 2.86
CA ILE A 167 -7.80 -4.50 4.25
C ILE A 167 -7.70 -5.85 4.98
N VAL A 168 -6.59 -6.05 5.69
CA VAL A 168 -6.38 -7.17 6.61
C VAL A 168 -6.48 -6.59 8.00
N PHE A 169 -7.20 -7.26 8.89
CA PHE A 169 -7.40 -6.82 10.27
C PHE A 169 -6.69 -7.79 11.22
N TYR A 170 -5.87 -7.25 12.11
CA TYR A 170 -5.28 -8.00 13.22
C TYR A 170 -6.30 -8.20 14.36
N SER A 171 -7.19 -7.23 14.56
CA SER A 171 -8.36 -7.33 15.43
C SER A 171 -9.55 -8.04 14.73
N PRO A 172 -10.63 -8.37 15.46
CA PRO A 172 -11.93 -8.60 14.85
C PRO A 172 -12.32 -7.44 13.91
N ARG A 173 -13.03 -7.77 12.82
CA ARG A 173 -13.50 -6.77 11.84
C ARG A 173 -14.50 -5.81 12.50
N PRO A 174 -14.45 -4.49 12.20
CA PRO A 174 -15.40 -3.52 12.73
C PRO A 174 -16.86 -3.88 12.44
N GLN A 175 -17.77 -3.54 13.36
CA GLN A 175 -19.21 -3.72 13.15
C GLN A 175 -19.71 -2.93 11.93
N SER A 176 -19.11 -1.78 11.63
CA SER A 176 -19.39 -1.01 10.42
C SER A 176 -18.19 -0.14 10.05
N PHE A 177 -17.93 0.00 8.76
CA PHE A 177 -16.96 0.95 8.22
C PHE A 177 -17.34 1.33 6.78
N ALA A 178 -16.80 2.44 6.29
CA ALA A 178 -17.02 2.93 4.95
C ALA A 178 -15.70 3.27 4.28
N ILE A 179 -15.64 3.11 2.96
CA ILE A 179 -14.54 3.54 2.11
C ILE A 179 -15.05 4.70 1.26
N TYR A 180 -14.32 5.81 1.29
CA TYR A 180 -14.54 6.98 0.44
C TYR A 180 -13.36 7.16 -0.50
N LYS A 181 -13.53 7.92 -1.58
CA LYS A 181 -12.49 8.26 -2.54
C LYS A 181 -12.65 9.71 -3.02
N LYS A 182 -11.57 10.28 -3.54
CA LYS A 182 -11.56 11.56 -4.25
C LYS A 182 -11.20 11.32 -5.72
N LYS A 183 -11.66 12.18 -6.64
CA LYS A 183 -11.25 12.15 -8.06
C LYS A 183 -10.02 13.02 -8.32
N SER A 184 -9.87 14.08 -7.53
CA SER A 184 -8.73 14.98 -7.44
C SER A 184 -8.60 15.46 -6.00
N GLU A 185 -7.45 16.02 -5.61
CA GLU A 185 -7.26 16.48 -4.23
C GLU A 185 -8.22 17.61 -3.83
N ASP A 186 -8.70 18.42 -4.79
CA ASP A 186 -9.69 19.47 -4.56
C ASP A 186 -11.16 19.00 -4.66
N SER A 187 -11.43 17.74 -5.03
CA SER A 187 -12.82 17.25 -5.12
C SER A 187 -13.42 16.98 -3.74
N ASP A 188 -14.74 16.87 -3.66
CA ASP A 188 -15.39 16.30 -2.49
C ASP A 188 -15.06 14.80 -2.33
N TRP A 189 -15.33 14.27 -1.14
CA TRP A 189 -15.25 12.84 -0.85
C TRP A 189 -16.49 12.10 -1.35
N GLU A 190 -16.31 11.22 -2.33
CA GLU A 190 -17.37 10.36 -2.87
C GLU A 190 -17.38 9.00 -2.14
N PRO A 191 -18.55 8.47 -1.76
CA PRO A 191 -18.62 7.13 -1.17
C PRO A 191 -18.27 6.06 -2.21
N TYR A 192 -17.43 5.11 -1.81
CA TYR A 192 -17.02 3.99 -2.66
C TYR A 192 -17.70 2.68 -2.25
N GLN A 193 -17.68 2.34 -0.95
CA GLN A 193 -18.33 1.13 -0.44
C GLN A 193 -18.67 1.28 1.05
N TYR A 194 -19.85 0.79 1.44
CA TYR A 194 -20.26 0.67 2.84
C TYR A 194 -20.25 -0.79 3.28
N TYR A 195 -19.77 -1.05 4.50
CA TYR A 195 -19.79 -2.37 5.14
C TYR A 195 -20.46 -2.26 6.51
N ARG A 196 -21.34 -3.21 6.82
CA ARG A 196 -21.96 -3.35 8.14
C ARG A 196 -22.18 -4.82 8.47
N TYR A 197 -22.11 -5.15 9.76
CA TYR A 197 -22.61 -6.40 10.33
C TYR A 197 -24.14 -6.44 10.15
N ARG A 198 -24.70 -7.65 10.08
CA ARG A 198 -26.11 -7.90 9.72
C ARG A 198 -26.79 -8.76 10.78
#